data_AF-A0A1G2SCE9-F1
#
_entry.id   AF-A0A1G2SCE9-F1
#
_cell.length_a   1.000
_cell.length_b   1.000
_cell.length_c   1.000
_cell.angle_alpha   90.00
_cell.angle_beta   90.00
_cell.angle_gamma   90.00
#
_symmetry.space_group_name_H-M   'P 1'
#
loop_
_entity.id
_entity.type
_entity.pdbx_description
1 polymer ?
#
loop_
_entity_poly.entity_id
_entity_poly.type
_entity_poly.pdbx_seq_one_letter_code
_entity_poly.pdbx_strand_id
1 'polypeptide(L)'
;MNTLISKITPTLLIILILVFSLMGFSDALFLFIKKIAGGPIPCFIGTGCDTVASSPYSNIFGIPVALYGVAFYLLIGVCTLFYLDTKKMFFARLLLPLTTLGFLMSLYFIYVQKFLIGAFCVYCIISAIISTILFVLGIVSRYVIRTP
;
A
#
# COMPACT_ATOMS: atom_id res chain seq x y z
N MET A 1 -17.33 -18.66 2.82
CA MET A 1 -16.96 -17.24 2.53
C MET A 1 -17.94 -16.24 3.17
N ASN A 2 -19.26 -16.43 3.09
CA ASN A 2 -20.26 -15.50 3.66
C ASN A 2 -20.33 -15.45 5.20
N THR A 3 -19.92 -16.50 5.91
CA THR A 3 -20.05 -16.58 7.38
C THR A 3 -18.98 -15.80 8.14
N LEU A 4 -17.78 -15.60 7.58
CA LEU A 4 -16.75 -14.77 8.23
C LEU A 4 -17.03 -13.27 8.09
N ILE A 5 -17.60 -12.84 6.94
CA ILE A 5 -17.88 -11.42 6.67
C ILE A 5 -19.03 -10.90 7.55
N SER A 6 -20.02 -11.75 7.86
CA SER A 6 -21.19 -11.39 8.68
C SER A 6 -20.86 -11.05 10.15
N LYS A 7 -19.75 -11.56 10.69
CA LYS A 7 -19.35 -11.32 12.09
C LYS A 7 -18.40 -10.13 12.24
N ILE A 8 -17.91 -9.58 11.13
CA ILE A 8 -16.95 -8.49 11.11
C ILE A 8 -17.70 -7.17 11.26
N THR A 9 -17.52 -6.51 12.41
CA THR A 9 -18.04 -5.17 12.64
C THR A 9 -17.34 -4.15 11.74
N PRO A 10 -18.03 -3.09 11.30
CA PRO A 10 -17.43 -2.04 10.47
C PRO A 10 -16.18 -1.43 11.11
N THR A 11 -16.14 -1.36 12.46
CA THR A 11 -14.97 -0.92 13.23
C THR A 11 -13.75 -1.81 13.00
N LEU A 12 -13.92 -3.14 12.91
CA LEU A 12 -12.82 -4.07 12.71
C LEU A 12 -12.20 -3.94 11.30
N LEU A 13 -13.01 -3.70 10.26
CA LEU A 13 -12.50 -3.43 8.90
C LEU A 13 -11.62 -2.17 8.87
N ILE A 14 -12.06 -1.11 9.55
CA ILE A 14 -11.34 0.17 9.61
C ILE A 14 -10.02 -0.01 10.36
N ILE A 15 -10.03 -0.76 11.47
CA ILE A 15 -8.80 -1.09 12.22
C ILE A 15 -7.83 -1.89 11.34
N LEU A 16 -8.31 -2.88 10.59
CA LEU A 16 -7.46 -3.64 9.66
C LEU A 16 -6.83 -2.73 8.61
N ILE A 17 -7.63 -1.87 7.96
CA ILE A 17 -7.12 -0.90 6.98
C ILE A 17 -6.04 -0.02 7.59
N LEU A 18 -6.26 0.47 8.82
CA LEU A 18 -5.30 1.31 9.53
C LEU A 18 -3.99 0.57 9.83
N VAL A 19 -4.06 -0.68 10.31
CA VAL A 19 -2.89 -1.52 10.60
C VAL A 19 -2.08 -1.80 9.32
N PHE A 20 -2.75 -2.21 8.24
CA PHE A 20 -2.09 -2.45 6.96
C PHE A 20 -1.47 -1.18 6.36
N SER A 21 -2.14 -0.04 6.52
CA SER A 21 -1.63 1.26 6.09
C SER A 21 -0.36 1.65 6.86
N LEU A 22 -0.31 1.39 8.17
CA LEU A 22 0.88 1.63 8.99
C LEU A 22 2.04 0.71 8.60
N MET A 23 1.77 -0.58 8.36
CA MET A 23 2.79 -1.51 7.86
C MET A 23 3.37 -1.04 6.52
N GLY A 24 2.52 -0.70 5.55
CA GLY A 24 2.97 -0.19 4.26
C GLY A 24 3.73 1.14 4.36
N PHE A 25 3.30 2.02 5.28
CA PHE A 25 4.01 3.27 5.57
C PHE A 25 5.42 3.00 6.12
N SER A 26 5.56 2.07 7.07
CA SER A 26 6.86 1.69 7.62
C SER A 26 7.79 1.12 6.55
N ASP A 27 7.28 0.28 5.65
CA ASP A 27 8.05 -0.28 4.54
C ASP A 27 8.54 0.81 3.58
N ALA A 28 7.64 1.71 3.18
CA ALA A 28 7.95 2.80 2.26
C ALA A 28 8.93 3.80 2.89
N LEU A 29 8.75 4.11 4.17
CA LEU A 29 9.63 5.01 4.92
C LEU A 29 11.02 4.39 5.10
N PHE A 30 11.11 3.09 5.38
CA PHE A 30 12.38 2.38 5.46
C PHE A 30 13.16 2.46 4.14
N LEU A 31 12.48 2.22 3.01
CA LEU A 31 13.09 2.35 1.69
C LEU A 31 13.56 3.78 1.40
N PHE A 32 12.75 4.78 1.79
CA PHE A 32 13.09 6.19 1.60
C PHE A 32 14.32 6.59 2.40
N ILE A 33 14.38 6.22 3.69
CA ILE A 33 15.54 6.46 4.55
C ILE A 33 16.77 5.77 3.98
N LYS A 34 16.66 4.51 3.53
CA LYS A 34 17.77 3.77 2.92
C LYS A 34 18.27 4.43 1.63
N LYS A 35 17.37 4.95 0.80
CA LYS A 35 17.71 5.67 -0.43
C LYS A 35 18.51 6.95 -0.14
N ILE A 36 18.17 7.68 0.93
CA ILE A 36 18.87 8.92 1.34
C ILE A 36 20.16 8.61 2.07
N ALA A 37 20.15 7.67 3.01
CA ALA A 37 21.30 7.32 3.84
C ALA A 37 22.44 6.71 3.01
N GLY A 38 22.12 6.09 1.86
CA GLY A 38 23.08 5.41 1.02
C GLY A 38 23.59 4.14 1.70
N GLY A 39 23.18 2.97 1.20
CA GLY A 39 23.66 1.70 1.74
C GLY A 39 22.89 0.51 1.21
N PRO A 40 23.40 -0.71 1.44
CA PRO A 40 22.77 -1.92 0.95
C PRO A 40 21.40 -2.13 1.61
N ILE A 41 20.44 -2.54 0.79
CA ILE A 41 19.08 -2.90 1.21
C ILE A 41 19.09 -4.39 1.55
N PRO A 42 18.79 -4.78 2.80
CA PRO A 42 18.81 -6.18 3.17
C PRO A 42 17.68 -6.95 2.46
N CYS A 43 18.01 -7.71 1.42
CA CYS A 43 17.10 -8.66 0.81
C CYS A 43 17.18 -9.99 1.54
N PHE A 44 16.06 -10.48 2.05
CA PHE A 44 16.01 -11.81 2.65
C PHE A 44 15.78 -12.92 1.60
N ILE A 45 15.24 -12.57 0.44
CA ILE A 45 14.96 -13.51 -0.67
C ILE A 45 15.58 -12.92 -1.95
N GLY A 46 16.65 -13.54 -2.44
CA GLY A 46 17.38 -13.13 -3.66
C GLY A 46 18.36 -11.97 -3.45
N THR A 47 18.85 -11.39 -4.55
CA THR A 47 19.91 -10.36 -4.57
C THR A 47 19.53 -9.12 -5.41
N GLY A 48 18.24 -8.76 -5.47
CA GLY A 48 17.71 -7.79 -6.42
C GLY A 48 17.29 -6.42 -5.87
N CYS A 49 17.16 -6.23 -4.56
CA CYS A 49 16.59 -5.00 -4.00
C CYS A 49 17.49 -3.78 -4.28
N ASP A 50 18.81 -3.93 -4.20
CA ASP A 50 19.75 -2.85 -4.53
C ASP A 50 19.72 -2.50 -6.02
N THR A 51 19.58 -3.50 -6.90
CA THR A 51 19.41 -3.29 -8.35
C THR A 51 18.12 -2.53 -8.65
N VAL A 52 17.01 -2.92 -8.01
CA VAL A 52 15.72 -2.23 -8.15
C VAL A 52 15.80 -0.80 -7.61
N ALA A 53 16.41 -0.60 -6.44
CA ALA A 53 16.54 0.70 -5.82
C ALA A 53 17.53 1.63 -6.54
N SER A 54 18.52 1.10 -7.25
CA SER A 54 19.45 1.89 -8.07
C SER A 54 18.96 2.09 -9.51
N SER A 55 17.90 1.39 -9.92
CA SER A 55 17.35 1.51 -11.27
C SER A 55 16.76 2.90 -11.55
N PRO A 56 16.70 3.34 -12.82
CA PRO A 56 16.04 4.59 -13.19
C PRO A 56 14.55 4.61 -12.80
N TYR A 57 13.90 3.43 -12.74
CA TYR A 57 12.51 3.29 -12.32
C TYR A 57 12.28 3.53 -10.82
N SER A 58 13.35 3.58 -10.01
CA SER A 58 13.27 3.94 -8.60
C SER A 58 12.97 5.43 -8.39
N ASN A 59 13.13 6.26 -9.42
CA ASN A 59 12.85 7.68 -9.40
C ASN A 59 11.85 8.03 -10.51
N ILE A 60 10.70 8.56 -10.13
CA ILE A 60 9.68 9.06 -11.06
C ILE A 60 9.74 10.58 -10.99
N PHE A 61 9.99 11.26 -12.12
CA PHE A 61 10.18 12.72 -12.18
C PHE A 61 11.26 13.25 -11.21
N GLY A 62 12.33 12.48 -10.97
CA GLY A 62 13.39 12.84 -10.02
C GLY A 62 13.04 12.64 -8.55
N ILE A 63 11.83 12.14 -8.24
CA ILE A 63 11.38 11.85 -6.89
C ILE A 63 11.42 10.34 -6.64
N PRO A 64 11.96 9.87 -5.50
CA PRO A 64 11.97 8.45 -5.17
C PRO A 64 10.56 7.88 -5.10
N VAL A 65 10.33 6.73 -5.75
CA VAL A 65 9.07 5.98 -5.66
C VAL A 65 8.66 5.70 -4.22
N ALA A 66 9.63 5.52 -3.32
CA ALA A 66 9.41 5.34 -1.90
C ALA A 66 8.60 6.51 -1.28
N LEU A 67 8.85 7.75 -1.72
CA LEU A 67 8.12 8.93 -1.23
C LEU A 67 6.65 8.90 -1.67
N TYR A 68 6.36 8.44 -2.88
CA TYR A 68 4.98 8.24 -3.35
C TYR A 68 4.27 7.17 -2.52
N GLY A 69 4.97 6.09 -2.16
CA GLY A 69 4.45 5.07 -1.25
C GLY A 69 4.13 5.63 0.13
N VAL A 70 5.04 6.41 0.72
CA VAL A 70 4.83 7.10 2.00
C VAL A 70 3.59 7.99 1.93
N ALA A 71 3.49 8.85 0.92
CA ALA A 71 2.34 9.74 0.75
C ALA A 71 1.02 8.97 0.57
N PHE A 72 1.04 7.88 -0.19
CA PHE A 72 -0.12 7.02 -0.42
C PHE A 72 -0.64 6.37 0.87
N TYR A 73 0.23 5.72 1.64
CA TYR A 73 -0.16 5.09 2.90
C TYR A 73 -0.55 6.11 3.97
N LEU A 74 0.08 7.29 3.98
CA LEU A 74 -0.31 8.37 4.87
C LEU A 74 -1.72 8.88 4.53
N LEU A 75 -2.03 9.08 3.24
CA LEU A 75 -3.36 9.47 2.78
C LEU A 75 -4.44 8.46 3.18
N ILE A 76 -4.19 7.17 3.01
CA ILE A 76 -5.11 6.10 3.45
C ILE A 76 -5.31 6.16 4.97
N GLY A 77 -4.23 6.25 5.75
CA GLY A 77 -4.30 6.33 7.20
C GLY A 77 -5.10 7.53 7.69
N VAL A 78 -4.86 8.71 7.12
CA VAL A 78 -5.59 9.95 7.46
C VAL A 78 -7.07 9.83 7.07
N CYS A 79 -7.39 9.36 5.87
CA CYS A 79 -8.79 9.16 5.46
C CYS A 79 -9.52 8.18 6.40
N THR A 80 -8.81 7.15 6.86
CA THR A 80 -9.33 6.13 7.79
C THR A 80 -9.59 6.72 9.18
N LEU A 81 -8.68 7.56 9.69
CA LEU A 81 -8.86 8.28 10.96
C LEU A 81 -10.02 9.27 10.91
N PHE A 82 -10.10 10.09 9.85
CA PHE A 82 -11.20 11.04 9.67
C PHE A 82 -12.56 10.36 9.53
N TYR A 83 -12.60 9.17 8.91
CA TYR A 83 -13.79 8.34 8.87
C TYR A 83 -14.20 7.87 10.27
N LEU A 84 -13.25 7.50 11.13
CA LEU A 84 -13.54 7.02 12.49
C LEU A 84 -14.12 8.14 13.38
N ASP A 85 -13.61 9.36 13.24
CA ASP A 85 -14.05 10.55 13.98
C ASP A 85 -15.41 11.06 13.46
N THR A 86 -15.50 11.33 12.14
CA THR A 86 -16.69 12.00 11.58
C THR A 86 -17.81 11.02 11.18
N LYS A 87 -17.49 9.74 11.00
CA LYS A 87 -18.38 8.68 10.43
C LYS A 87 -19.06 9.07 9.11
N LYS A 88 -18.49 10.03 8.37
CA LYS A 88 -19.04 10.50 7.10
C LYS A 88 -18.81 9.47 6.01
N MET A 89 -19.90 9.06 5.36
CA MET A 89 -19.92 8.21 4.15
C MET A 89 -18.98 8.70 3.03
N PHE A 90 -18.67 10.00 3.00
CA PHE A 90 -17.76 10.59 2.03
C PHE A 90 -16.35 9.99 2.07
N PHE A 91 -15.77 9.82 3.26
CA PHE A 91 -14.41 9.26 3.39
C PHE A 91 -14.37 7.79 2.99
N ALA A 92 -15.38 6.99 3.35
CA ALA A 92 -15.49 5.60 2.89
C ALA A 92 -15.59 5.50 1.36
N ARG A 93 -16.24 6.46 0.70
CA ARG A 93 -16.31 6.52 -0.77
C ARG A 93 -14.96 6.90 -1.40
N LEU A 94 -14.13 7.67 -0.70
CA LEU A 94 -12.81 8.10 -1.17
C LEU A 94 -11.74 7.01 -1.01
N LEU A 95 -11.89 6.09 -0.04
CA LEU A 95 -10.94 4.97 0.14
C LEU A 95 -10.88 4.05 -1.09
N LEU A 96 -12.00 3.82 -1.77
CA LEU A 96 -12.09 2.91 -2.91
C LEU A 96 -11.24 3.37 -4.11
N PRO A 97 -11.38 4.61 -4.64
CA PRO A 97 -10.51 5.07 -5.72
C PRO A 97 -9.04 5.15 -5.29
N LEU A 98 -8.73 5.52 -4.05
CA LEU A 98 -7.36 5.51 -3.52
C LEU A 98 -6.75 4.11 -3.58
N THR A 99 -7.40 3.13 -2.95
CA THR A 99 -6.89 1.75 -2.90
C THR A 99 -6.81 1.10 -4.29
N THR A 100 -7.73 1.46 -5.20
CA THR A 100 -7.69 1.03 -6.61
C THR A 100 -6.45 1.57 -7.30
N LEU A 101 -6.13 2.85 -7.09
CA LEU A 101 -4.96 3.49 -7.67
C LEU A 101 -3.66 2.87 -7.13
N GLY A 102 -3.59 2.59 -5.83
CA GLY A 102 -2.46 1.87 -5.23
C GLY A 102 -2.29 0.45 -5.78
N PHE A 103 -3.38 -0.27 -6.03
CA PHE A 103 -3.35 -1.60 -6.64
C PHE A 103 -2.84 -1.55 -8.09
N LEU A 104 -3.34 -0.61 -8.90
CA LEU A 104 -2.87 -0.41 -10.28
C LEU A 104 -1.38 -0.05 -10.33
N MET A 105 -0.94 0.86 -9.46
CA MET A 105 0.48 1.20 -9.33
C MET A 105 1.32 0.00 -8.90
N SER A 106 0.83 -0.81 -7.95
CA SER A 106 1.52 -2.04 -7.55
C SER A 106 1.69 -3.02 -8.70
N LEU A 107 0.65 -3.21 -9.53
CA LEU A 107 0.74 -4.03 -10.74
C LEU A 107 1.81 -3.51 -11.70
N TYR A 108 1.84 -2.20 -11.90
CA TYR A 108 2.85 -1.55 -12.75
C TYR A 108 4.27 -1.80 -12.21
N PHE A 109 4.51 -1.66 -10.91
CA PHE A 109 5.83 -1.93 -10.34
C PHE A 109 6.25 -3.40 -10.42
N ILE A 110 5.32 -4.35 -10.30
CA ILE A 110 5.61 -5.76 -10.52
C ILE A 110 5.99 -6.00 -11.98
N TYR A 111 5.27 -5.40 -12.92
CA TYR A 111 5.59 -5.47 -14.34
C TYR A 111 6.98 -4.93 -14.64
N VAL A 112 7.33 -3.76 -14.10
CA VAL A 112 8.66 -3.14 -14.26
C VAL A 112 9.77 -4.02 -13.69
N GLN A 113 9.59 -4.56 -12.49
CA GLN A 113 10.58 -5.46 -11.87
C GLN A 113 10.85 -6.70 -12.72
N LYS A 114 9.79 -7.34 -13.24
CA LYS A 114 9.91 -8.59 -14.01
C LYS A 114 10.46 -8.37 -15.42
N PHE A 115 9.95 -7.37 -16.15
CA PHE A 115 10.25 -7.20 -17.58
C PHE A 115 11.37 -6.21 -17.88
N LEU A 116 11.54 -5.17 -17.06
CA LEU A 116 12.50 -4.10 -17.35
C LEU A 116 13.78 -4.23 -16.53
N ILE A 117 13.67 -4.61 -15.25
CA ILE A 117 14.83 -4.74 -14.36
C ILE A 117 15.37 -6.18 -14.36
N GLY A 118 14.49 -7.18 -14.45
CA GLY A 118 14.85 -8.59 -14.32
C GLY A 118 15.26 -8.98 -12.90
N ALA A 119 14.89 -8.18 -11.90
CA ALA A 119 15.21 -8.40 -10.49
C ALA A 119 13.98 -8.18 -9.61
N PHE A 120 13.89 -8.94 -8.52
CA PHE A 120 12.79 -8.85 -7.56
C PHE A 120 13.24 -8.16 -6.27
N CYS A 121 12.43 -7.23 -5.78
CA CYS A 121 12.61 -6.61 -4.49
C CYS A 121 11.52 -7.10 -3.51
N VAL A 122 11.94 -7.74 -2.42
CA VAL A 122 11.03 -8.24 -1.37
C VAL A 122 10.14 -7.13 -0.82
N TYR A 123 10.70 -5.96 -0.54
CA TYR A 123 9.92 -4.83 -0.01
C TYR A 123 8.84 -4.36 -0.97
N CYS A 124 9.13 -4.32 -2.28
CA CYS A 124 8.15 -3.97 -3.29
C CYS A 124 7.04 -5.02 -3.40
N ILE A 125 7.37 -6.31 -3.25
CA ILE A 125 6.37 -7.39 -3.23
C ILE A 125 5.49 -7.29 -1.98
N ILE A 126 6.07 -7.06 -0.81
CA ILE A 126 5.31 -6.86 0.44
C ILE A 126 4.34 -5.69 0.27
N SER A 127 4.82 -4.55 -0.24
CA SER A 127 3.95 -3.40 -0.51
C SER A 127 2.85 -3.70 -1.52
N ALA A 128 3.11 -4.51 -2.55
CA ALA A 128 2.09 -4.93 -3.50
C ALA A 128 1.02 -5.83 -2.86
N ILE A 129 1.43 -6.73 -1.95
CA ILE A 129 0.51 -7.56 -1.17
C ILE A 129 -0.35 -6.68 -0.27
N ILE A 130 0.26 -5.76 0.48
CA ILE A 130 -0.44 -4.82 1.38
C ILE A 130 -1.46 -3.99 0.58
N SER A 131 -1.06 -3.44 -0.56
CA SER A 131 -1.96 -2.66 -1.44
C SER A 131 -3.12 -3.49 -1.98
N THR A 132 -2.88 -4.76 -2.31
CA THR A 132 -3.94 -5.68 -2.74
C THR A 132 -4.92 -5.98 -1.60
N ILE A 133 -4.41 -6.20 -0.38
CA ILE A 133 -5.26 -6.41 0.81
C ILE A 133 -6.09 -5.15 1.09
N LEU A 134 -5.48 -3.96 1.04
CA LEU A 134 -6.17 -2.69 1.21
C LEU A 134 -7.27 -2.49 0.17
N PHE A 135 -7.06 -2.89 -1.09
CA PHE A 135 -8.08 -2.86 -2.14
C PHE A 135 -9.26 -3.79 -1.83
N VAL A 136 -8.99 -5.03 -1.41
CA VAL A 136 -10.05 -5.97 -1.01
C VAL A 136 -10.82 -5.43 0.20
N LEU A 137 -10.13 -4.90 1.22
CA LEU A 137 -10.76 -4.29 2.39
C LEU A 137 -11.57 -3.04 2.02
N GLY A 138 -11.08 -2.22 1.09
CA GLY A 138 -11.80 -1.06 0.57
C GLY A 138 -13.10 -1.44 -0.13
N ILE A 139 -13.08 -2.53 -0.92
CA ILE A 139 -14.29 -3.08 -1.55
C ILE A 139 -15.26 -3.62 -0.49
N VAL A 140 -14.78 -4.44 0.45
CA VAL A 140 -15.61 -5.05 1.50
C VAL A 140 -16.24 -3.99 2.39
N SER A 141 -15.49 -2.96 2.81
CA SER A 141 -16.03 -1.86 3.62
C SER A 141 -17.18 -1.15 2.90
N ARG A 142 -17.08 -0.94 1.59
CA ARG A 142 -18.16 -0.34 0.80
C ARG A 142 -19.40 -1.25 0.67
N TYR A 143 -19.24 -2.57 0.70
CA TYR A 143 -20.38 -3.49 0.73
C TYR A 143 -21.06 -3.50 2.11
N VAL A 144 -20.29 -3.54 3.20
CA VAL A 144 -20.80 -3.61 4.59
C VAL A 144 -21.41 -2.28 5.06
N ILE A 145 -20.85 -1.13 4.67
CA ILE A 145 -21.40 0.19 5.04
C ILE A 145 -22.69 0.51 4.24
N ARG A 146 -22.91 -0.18 3.11
CA ARG A 146 -24.06 0.06 2.23
C ARG A 146 -25.24 -0.88 2.52
N THR A 147 -25.10 -1.90 3.35
CA THR A 147 -26.23 -2.71 3.81
C THR A 147 -27.06 -1.90 4.83
N PRO A 148 -28.32 -1.55 4.51
CA PRO A 148 -29.22 -0.85 5.42
C PRO A 148 -29.65 -1.74 6.59
#